data_AF-A0A1Y0INY2-F1
#
_entry.id   AF-A0A1Y0INY2-F1
#
_cell.length_a   1.000
_cell.length_b   1.000
_cell.length_c   1.000
_cell.angle_alpha   90.00
_cell.angle_beta   90.00
_cell.angle_gamma   90.00
#
_symmetry.space_group_name_H-M   'P 1'
#
loop_
_entity.id
_entity.type
_entity.pdbx_description
1 polymer ?
#
loop_
_entity_poly.entity_id
_entity_poly.type
_entity_poly.pdbx_seq_one_letter_code
_entity_poly.pdbx_strand_id
1 'polypeptide(L)'
;MILKKIITSSKDHVFNHADLILAHSDLTKYDMKLSAHKSDAQDSFEEHSHLELEKVAILKNFLYQVADSYDSIFIDCPASLHLVTQNAIFASDYYIVPTKPNHLSTIGLSGIRKIVDDLNSLCAYENQPYPYTPAQLAGVVFNMVHEHKGMPKRTRILLRRGRPV
;
A
#
# COMPACT_ATOMS: atom_id res chain seq x y z
N MET A 1 18.64 6.79 -2.10
CA MET A 1 19.24 7.37 -3.33
C MET A 1 18.21 7.31 -4.44
N ILE A 2 17.95 8.42 -5.13
CA ILE A 2 17.06 8.46 -6.29
C ILE A 2 17.89 8.24 -7.56
N LEU A 3 17.54 7.25 -8.35
CA LEU A 3 18.20 6.96 -9.62
C LEU A 3 17.47 7.68 -10.75
N LYS A 4 18.17 8.60 -11.41
CA LYS A 4 17.59 9.47 -12.43
C LYS A 4 17.64 8.85 -13.83
N LYS A 5 16.52 8.85 -14.56
CA LYS A 5 16.44 8.45 -15.98
C LYS A 5 17.01 7.06 -16.30
N ILE A 6 16.79 6.09 -15.41
CA ILE A 6 17.33 4.73 -15.57
C ILE A 6 16.30 3.69 -16.01
N ILE A 7 15.02 4.05 -16.09
CA ILE A 7 13.94 3.09 -16.38
C ILE A 7 13.92 2.82 -17.88
N THR A 8 14.07 1.55 -18.27
CA THR A 8 14.07 1.13 -19.68
C THR A 8 12.88 0.21 -19.97
N SER A 9 12.15 0.47 -21.05
CA SER A 9 11.06 -0.39 -21.55
C SER A 9 11.59 -1.51 -22.45
N SER A 10 12.65 -1.21 -23.20
CA SER A 10 13.35 -2.13 -24.10
C SER A 10 14.80 -1.66 -24.25
N LYS A 11 15.65 -2.45 -24.94
CA LYS A 11 17.06 -2.09 -25.17
C LYS A 11 17.26 -0.67 -25.73
N ASP A 12 16.28 -0.14 -26.46
CA ASP A 12 16.38 1.15 -27.16
C ASP A 12 15.39 2.22 -26.63
N HIS A 13 14.66 1.94 -25.56
CA HIS A 13 13.67 2.89 -25.03
C HIS A 13 13.85 3.15 -23.53
N VAL A 14 14.38 4.33 -23.21
CA VAL A 14 14.53 4.84 -21.84
C VAL A 14 13.37 5.80 -21.55
N PHE A 15 12.70 5.64 -20.41
CA PHE A 15 11.74 6.61 -19.90
C PHE A 15 12.51 7.79 -19.29
N ASN A 16 12.62 8.88 -20.05
CA ASN A 16 13.33 10.09 -19.62
C ASN A 16 12.57 10.94 -18.58
N HIS A 17 11.31 10.59 -18.31
CA HIS A 17 10.40 11.31 -17.43
C HIS A 17 10.03 10.51 -16.17
N ALA A 18 10.81 9.47 -15.87
CA ALA A 18 10.58 8.63 -14.71
C ALA A 18 11.90 8.33 -14.01
N ASP A 19 11.90 8.54 -12.70
CA ASP A 19 13.02 8.24 -11.82
C ASP A 19 12.65 7.10 -10.88
N LEU A 20 13.65 6.43 -10.30
CA LEU A 20 13.43 5.22 -9.52
C LEU A 20 14.09 5.34 -8.14
N ILE A 21 13.32 5.05 -7.10
CA ILE A 21 13.82 4.75 -5.76
C ILE A 21 13.78 3.24 -5.61
N LEU A 22 14.95 2.61 -5.48
CA LEU A 22 15.03 1.17 -5.29
C LEU A 22 14.78 0.81 -3.82
N ALA A 23 13.93 -0.19 -3.60
CA ALA A 23 13.85 -0.87 -2.32
C ALA A 23 15.10 -1.73 -2.08
N HIS A 24 15.48 -1.88 -0.82
CA HIS A 24 16.52 -2.82 -0.43
C HIS A 24 15.95 -4.24 -0.33
N SER A 25 16.70 -5.28 -0.71
CA SER A 25 16.23 -6.68 -0.68
C SER A 25 15.82 -7.17 0.70
N ASP A 26 16.47 -6.65 1.75
CA ASP A 26 16.15 -6.98 3.14
C ASP A 26 14.96 -6.21 3.71
N LEU A 27 14.31 -5.35 2.94
CA LEU A 27 13.22 -4.49 3.44
C LEU A 27 12.12 -5.33 4.13
N THR A 28 11.72 -6.45 3.55
CA THR A 28 10.74 -7.39 4.12
C THR A 28 11.22 -8.05 5.42
N LYS A 29 12.54 -8.21 5.61
CA LYS A 29 13.11 -8.76 6.85
C LYS A 29 13.10 -7.70 7.96
N TYR A 30 13.40 -6.45 7.62
CA TYR A 30 13.32 -5.32 8.55
C TYR A 30 11.88 -5.00 8.94
N ASP A 31 10.96 -5.08 7.98
CA ASP A 31 9.52 -4.97 8.15
C ASP A 31 9.01 -5.87 9.29
N MET A 32 9.37 -7.16 9.24
CA MET A 32 8.94 -8.13 10.28
C MET A 32 9.57 -7.83 11.64
N LYS A 33 10.82 -7.36 11.69
CA LYS A 33 11.50 -6.99 12.94
C LYS A 33 10.88 -5.76 13.59
N LEU A 34 10.63 -4.72 12.81
CA LEU A 34 9.99 -3.48 13.26
C LEU A 34 8.55 -3.72 13.70
N SER A 35 7.82 -4.59 12.98
CA SER A 35 6.46 -4.99 13.35
C SER A 35 6.41 -5.82 14.65
N ALA A 36 7.48 -6.54 14.98
CA ALA A 36 7.57 -7.37 16.19
C ALA A 36 7.97 -6.57 17.44
N HIS A 37 8.62 -5.41 17.28
CA HIS A 37 8.93 -4.51 18.39
C HIS A 37 7.68 -3.70 18.75
N LYS A 38 6.86 -4.27 19.63
CA LYS A 38 5.81 -3.53 20.34
C LYS A 38 6.42 -2.76 21.50
N SER A 39 5.88 -1.58 21.76
CA SER A 39 6.12 -0.78 22.96
C SER A 39 5.76 -1.59 24.21
N ASP A 40 6.45 -1.32 25.31
CA ASP A 40 6.26 -2.04 26.57
C ASP A 40 4.85 -1.78 27.13
N ALA A 41 4.31 -2.75 27.87
CA ALA A 41 2.95 -2.68 28.42
C ALA A 41 2.73 -1.55 29.45
N GLN A 42 3.77 -0.76 29.73
CA GLN A 42 3.78 0.34 30.69
C GLN A 42 3.56 1.72 30.05
N ASP A 43 3.67 1.82 28.71
CA ASP A 43 3.55 3.10 28.00
C ASP A 43 2.11 3.63 28.04
N SER A 44 1.96 4.95 28.12
CA SER A 44 0.65 5.58 28.01
C SER A 44 0.06 5.36 26.60
N PHE A 45 -1.28 5.41 26.48
CA PHE A 45 -1.96 5.26 25.18
C PHE A 45 -1.47 6.28 24.13
N GLU A 46 -1.13 7.48 24.58
CA GLU A 46 -0.64 8.57 23.73
C GLU A 46 0.76 8.28 23.21
N GLU A 47 1.69 7.87 24.09
CA GLU A 47 3.05 7.47 23.70
C GLU A 47 3.05 6.28 22.74
N HIS A 48 2.16 5.30 22.99
CA HIS A 48 1.99 4.15 22.11
C HIS A 48 1.53 4.57 20.72
N SER A 49 0.51 5.43 20.64
CA SER A 49 -0.04 5.92 19.37
C SER A 49 0.99 6.75 18.61
N HIS A 50 1.74 7.60 19.32
CA HIS A 50 2.81 8.40 18.74
C HIS A 50 3.90 7.54 18.10
N LEU A 51 4.37 6.50 18.81
CA LEU A 51 5.38 5.59 18.29
C LEU A 51 4.89 4.83 17.05
N GLU A 52 3.64 4.36 17.05
CA GLU A 52 3.08 3.66 15.89
C GLU A 52 2.94 4.60 14.68
N LEU A 53 2.57 5.87 14.91
CA LEU A 53 2.54 6.89 13.86
C LEU A 53 3.91 7.16 13.25
N GLU A 54 4.96 7.28 14.09
CA GLU A 54 6.32 7.45 13.61
C GLU A 54 6.77 6.28 12.72
N LYS A 55 6.40 5.05 13.08
CA LYS A 55 6.71 3.85 12.29
C LYS A 55 6.03 3.85 10.92
N VAL A 56 4.76 4.27 10.83
CA VAL A 56 4.01 4.27 9.55
C VAL A 56 4.28 5.51 8.69
N ALA A 57 4.81 6.59 9.28
CA ALA A 57 5.10 7.84 8.58
C ALA A 57 6.47 7.88 7.90
N ILE A 58 7.34 6.86 8.07
CA ILE A 58 8.73 6.86 7.56
C ILE A 58 8.77 7.17 6.05
N LEU A 59 7.97 6.45 5.26
CA LEU A 59 7.95 6.65 3.81
C LEU A 59 7.37 8.03 3.45
N LYS A 60 6.30 8.45 4.12
CA LYS A 60 5.67 9.76 3.88
C LYS A 60 6.65 10.92 4.13
N ASN A 61 7.39 10.87 5.23
CA ASN A 61 8.38 11.88 5.59
C ASN A 61 9.56 11.93 4.61
N PHE A 62 9.94 10.78 4.06
CA PHE A 62 10.94 10.74 2.99
C PHE A 62 10.40 11.33 1.68
N LEU A 63 9.19 10.94 1.26
CA LEU A 63 8.59 11.43 0.02
C LEU A 63 8.27 12.93 0.07
N TYR A 64 7.92 13.47 1.24
CA TYR A 64 7.67 14.90 1.43
C TYR A 64 8.87 15.77 1.01
N GLN A 65 10.10 15.28 1.19
CA GLN A 65 11.33 16.00 0.83
C GLN A 65 11.55 16.11 -0.69
N VAL A 66 10.84 15.31 -1.48
CA VAL A 66 11.04 15.19 -2.93
C VAL A 66 9.76 15.36 -3.73
N ALA A 67 8.61 15.51 -3.06
CA ALA A 67 7.29 15.58 -3.67
C ALA A 67 7.18 16.69 -4.71
N ASP A 68 7.73 17.88 -4.44
CA ASP A 68 7.71 19.03 -5.36
C ASP A 68 8.46 18.79 -6.68
N SER A 69 9.24 17.70 -6.79
CA SER A 69 9.97 17.34 -8.00
C SER A 69 9.21 16.39 -8.93
N TYR A 70 8.01 15.92 -8.54
CA TYR A 70 7.24 14.93 -9.31
C TYR A 70 5.75 15.27 -9.32
N ASP A 71 5.13 15.15 -10.49
CA ASP A 71 3.67 15.31 -10.61
C ASP A 71 2.91 14.13 -9.97
N SER A 72 3.53 12.95 -9.93
CA SER A 72 2.94 11.74 -9.37
C SER A 72 4.02 10.73 -8.93
N ILE A 73 3.73 10.00 -7.86
CA ILE A 73 4.61 9.00 -7.27
C ILE A 73 3.85 7.67 -7.24
N PHE A 74 4.45 6.62 -7.80
CA PHE A 74 3.92 5.26 -7.75
C PHE A 74 4.73 4.43 -6.76
N ILE A 75 4.02 3.76 -5.84
CA ILE A 75 4.64 2.92 -4.81
C ILE A 75 4.28 1.46 -5.11
N ASP A 76 5.27 0.65 -5.50
CA ASP A 76 5.09 -0.79 -5.69
C ASP A 76 5.33 -1.52 -4.37
N CYS A 77 4.34 -2.27 -3.90
CA CYS A 77 4.34 -2.87 -2.58
C CYS A 77 4.60 -4.38 -2.63
N PRO A 78 5.30 -4.95 -1.65
CA PRO A 78 5.36 -6.39 -1.50
C PRO A 78 3.96 -6.97 -1.21
N ALA A 79 3.78 -8.27 -1.48
CA ALA A 79 2.51 -8.95 -1.22
C ALA A 79 2.19 -9.13 0.29
N SER A 80 3.07 -8.68 1.19
CA SER A 80 2.83 -8.68 2.63
C SER A 80 1.88 -7.55 3.04
N LEU A 81 1.24 -7.71 4.20
CA LEU A 81 0.34 -6.70 4.81
C LEU A 81 0.93 -6.10 6.09
N HIS A 82 2.26 -6.06 6.17
CA HIS A 82 3.03 -5.60 7.33
C HIS A 82 3.40 -4.10 7.19
N LEU A 83 4.31 -3.61 8.02
CA LEU A 83 4.69 -2.20 8.16
C LEU A 83 5.10 -1.53 6.83
N VAL A 84 5.75 -2.24 5.90
CA VAL A 84 6.10 -1.69 4.57
C VAL A 84 4.86 -1.29 3.78
N THR A 85 3.87 -2.18 3.72
CA THR A 85 2.61 -1.93 3.01
C THR A 85 1.77 -0.87 3.73
N GLN A 86 1.82 -0.83 5.06
CA GLN A 86 1.20 0.23 5.86
C GLN A 86 1.81 1.60 5.57
N ASN A 87 3.15 1.69 5.51
CA ASN A 87 3.86 2.92 5.12
C ASN A 87 3.48 3.38 3.72
N ALA A 88 3.37 2.45 2.76
CA ALA A 88 2.94 2.75 1.41
C ALA A 88 1.51 3.33 1.36
N ILE A 89 0.57 2.70 2.06
CA ILE A 89 -0.81 3.19 2.18
C ILE A 89 -0.83 4.56 2.85
N PHE A 90 -0.12 4.73 3.98
CA PHE A 90 -0.08 5.98 4.74
C PHE A 90 0.52 7.16 3.95
N ALA A 91 1.44 6.88 3.04
CA ALA A 91 2.06 7.88 2.18
C ALA A 91 1.26 8.19 0.90
N SER A 92 0.19 7.44 0.61
CA SER A 92 -0.56 7.54 -0.65
C SER A 92 -1.86 8.32 -0.50
N ASP A 93 -2.20 9.13 -1.50
CA ASP A 93 -3.53 9.72 -1.63
C ASP A 93 -4.56 8.67 -2.12
N TYR A 94 -4.11 7.78 -3.00
CA TYR A 94 -4.94 6.76 -3.64
C TYR A 94 -4.22 5.42 -3.69
N TYR A 95 -4.98 4.32 -3.60
CA TYR A 95 -4.46 2.98 -3.81
C TYR A 95 -5.34 2.16 -4.77
N ILE A 96 -4.71 1.23 -5.49
CA ILE A 96 -5.36 0.30 -6.42
C ILE A 96 -5.06 -1.12 -5.94
N VAL A 97 -6.05 -2.01 -6.01
CA VAL A 97 -5.88 -3.42 -5.62
C VAL A 97 -5.89 -4.32 -6.85
N PRO A 98 -4.72 -4.78 -7.33
CA PRO A 98 -4.66 -5.80 -8.38
C PRO A 98 -5.03 -7.17 -7.79
N THR A 99 -6.04 -7.85 -8.34
CA THR A 99 -6.55 -9.09 -7.74
C THR A 99 -7.00 -10.13 -8.76
N LYS A 100 -6.84 -11.43 -8.43
CA LYS A 100 -7.45 -12.51 -9.19
C LYS A 100 -8.92 -12.65 -8.80
N PRO A 101 -9.87 -12.97 -9.69
CA PRO A 101 -11.26 -13.19 -9.29
C PRO A 101 -11.44 -14.58 -8.66
N ASN A 102 -10.88 -14.80 -7.47
CA ASN A 102 -10.99 -16.03 -6.68
C ASN A 102 -11.31 -15.74 -5.21
N HIS A 103 -11.60 -16.78 -4.42
CA HIS A 103 -11.99 -16.62 -3.02
C HIS A 103 -10.90 -15.99 -2.13
N LEU A 104 -9.63 -16.39 -2.32
CA LEU A 104 -8.50 -15.85 -1.54
C LEU A 104 -8.31 -14.34 -1.77
N SER A 105 -8.62 -13.88 -2.97
CA SER A 105 -8.59 -12.48 -3.34
C SER A 105 -9.63 -11.62 -2.63
N THR A 106 -10.81 -12.16 -2.33
CA THR A 106 -11.80 -11.48 -1.48
C THR A 106 -11.25 -11.29 -0.06
N ILE A 107 -10.62 -12.33 0.49
CA ILE A 107 -9.98 -12.27 1.82
C ILE A 107 -8.87 -11.21 1.82
N GLY A 108 -8.00 -11.21 0.80
CA GLY A 108 -6.94 -10.20 0.65
C GLY A 108 -7.47 -8.77 0.62
N LEU A 109 -8.55 -8.52 -0.13
CA LEU A 109 -9.19 -7.20 -0.19
C LEU A 109 -9.72 -6.75 1.17
N SER A 110 -10.34 -7.66 1.93
CA SER A 110 -10.80 -7.35 3.29
C SER A 110 -9.63 -7.01 4.25
N GLY A 111 -8.49 -7.69 4.08
CA GLY A 111 -7.27 -7.40 4.83
C GLY A 111 -6.72 -5.99 4.55
N ILE A 112 -6.65 -5.60 3.28
CA ILE A 112 -6.21 -4.25 2.89
C ILE A 112 -7.15 -3.19 3.46
N ARG A 113 -8.47 -3.42 3.37
CA ARG A 113 -9.46 -2.48 3.91
C ARG A 113 -9.32 -2.31 5.42
N LYS A 114 -9.11 -3.42 6.14
CA LYS A 114 -8.84 -3.38 7.58
C LYS A 114 -7.63 -2.52 7.91
N ILE A 115 -6.53 -2.64 7.16
CA ILE A 115 -5.32 -1.82 7.37
C ILE A 115 -5.63 -0.34 7.18
N VAL A 116 -6.38 0.02 6.15
CA VAL A 116 -6.79 1.42 5.92
C VAL A 116 -7.63 1.93 7.08
N ASP A 117 -8.57 1.12 7.58
CA ASP A 117 -9.42 1.48 8.72
C ASP A 117 -8.59 1.62 10.02
N ASP A 118 -7.62 0.73 10.25
CA ASP A 118 -6.71 0.77 11.39
C ASP A 118 -5.81 2.03 11.35
N LEU A 119 -5.27 2.38 10.18
CA LEU A 119 -4.48 3.61 9.98
C LEU A 119 -5.33 4.86 10.19
N ASN A 120 -6.56 4.88 9.67
CA ASN A 120 -7.48 6.00 9.88
C ASN A 120 -7.79 6.20 11.37
N SER A 121 -7.98 5.10 12.10
CA SER A 121 -8.24 5.13 13.55
C SER A 121 -7.03 5.64 14.32
N LEU A 122 -5.81 5.21 13.96
CA LEU A 122 -4.57 5.71 14.53
C LEU A 122 -4.39 7.22 14.30
N CYS A 123 -4.85 7.73 13.16
CA CYS A 123 -4.75 9.13 12.78
C CYS A 123 -5.86 10.03 13.34
N ALA A 124 -6.93 9.44 13.89
CA ALA A 124 -8.04 10.19 14.48
C ALA A 124 -7.72 10.75 15.89
N TYR A 125 -6.52 10.50 16.39
CA TYR A 125 -6.03 11.05 17.65
C TYR A 125 -5.86 12.59 17.58
N GLU A 126 -6.30 13.30 18.61
CA GLU A 126 -6.15 14.77 18.71
C GLU A 126 -4.66 15.17 18.82
N ASN A 127 -4.27 16.31 18.27
CA ASN A 127 -2.86 16.80 18.23
C ASN A 127 -1.89 15.95 17.40
N GLN A 128 -2.35 15.35 16.31
CA GLN A 128 -1.49 14.71 15.30
C GLN A 128 -0.35 15.65 14.83
N PRO A 129 0.92 15.21 14.90
CA PRO A 129 2.06 16.00 14.43
C PRO A 129 2.17 16.06 12.89
N TYR A 130 1.43 15.20 12.17
CA TYR A 130 1.52 15.08 10.71
C TYR A 130 0.15 15.27 10.05
N PRO A 131 0.03 16.07 8.97
CA PRO A 131 -1.19 16.13 8.18
C PRO A 131 -1.47 14.74 7.58
N TYR A 132 -2.61 14.15 7.94
CA TYR A 132 -3.07 12.87 7.43
C TYR A 132 -4.30 13.05 6.56
N THR A 133 -4.29 12.43 5.40
CA THR A 133 -5.46 12.28 4.54
C THR A 133 -5.60 10.79 4.27
N PRO A 134 -6.73 10.17 4.64
CA PRO A 134 -6.99 8.76 4.36
C PRO A 134 -6.78 8.41 2.88
N ALA A 135 -5.96 7.40 2.61
CA ALA A 135 -5.79 6.88 1.27
C ALA A 135 -7.12 6.32 0.75
N GLN A 136 -7.52 6.75 -0.45
CA GLN A 136 -8.79 6.34 -1.06
C GLN A 136 -8.60 5.17 -2.02
N LEU A 137 -9.54 4.23 -2.01
CA LEU A 137 -9.56 3.15 -3.00
C LEU A 137 -9.93 3.73 -4.37
N ALA A 138 -8.96 3.83 -5.28
CA ALA A 138 -9.19 4.26 -6.65
C ALA A 138 -9.88 3.16 -7.47
N GLY A 139 -9.62 1.88 -7.16
CA GLY A 139 -10.32 0.77 -7.80
C GLY A 139 -9.70 -0.60 -7.55
N VAL A 140 -10.44 -1.63 -7.96
CA VAL A 140 -9.99 -3.02 -7.97
C VAL A 140 -9.77 -3.44 -9.42
N VAL A 141 -8.55 -3.87 -9.75
CA VAL A 141 -8.17 -4.26 -11.11
C VAL A 141 -8.02 -5.77 -11.17
N PHE A 142 -8.85 -6.44 -11.96
CA PHE A 142 -8.71 -7.88 -12.12
C PHE A 142 -7.50 -8.22 -12.99
N ASN A 143 -6.58 -9.04 -12.46
CA ASN A 143 -5.44 -9.54 -13.19
C ASN A 143 -5.57 -11.05 -13.49
N MET A 144 -4.77 -11.53 -14.45
CA MET A 144 -4.72 -12.95 -14.85
C MET A 144 -6.10 -13.55 -15.17
N VAL A 145 -6.96 -12.75 -15.82
CA VAL A 145 -8.28 -13.18 -16.29
C VAL A 145 -8.12 -13.93 -17.61
N HIS A 146 -8.52 -15.20 -17.64
CA HIS A 146 -8.61 -15.95 -18.90
C HIS A 146 -9.97 -15.78 -19.54
N GLU A 147 -9.99 -15.32 -20.78
CA GLU A 147 -11.21 -15.13 -21.58
C GLU A 147 -11.44 -16.28 -22.58
N HIS A 148 -12.70 -16.53 -22.92
CA HIS A 148 -13.15 -17.36 -24.03
C HIS A 148 -14.26 -16.64 -24.77
N LYS A 149 -14.13 -16.50 -26.09
CA LYS A 149 -15.15 -15.84 -26.93
C LYS A 149 -15.52 -14.44 -26.39
N GLY A 150 -14.53 -13.67 -25.94
CA GLY A 150 -14.73 -12.33 -25.38
C GLY A 150 -15.39 -12.28 -23.99
N MET A 151 -15.46 -13.41 -23.27
CA MET A 151 -16.02 -13.47 -21.92
C MET A 151 -15.08 -14.21 -20.94
N PRO A 152 -14.97 -13.81 -19.67
CA PRO A 152 -14.17 -14.52 -18.66
C PRO A 152 -14.60 -16.00 -18.49
N LYS A 153 -13.65 -16.94 -18.62
CA LYS A 153 -13.89 -18.41 -18.57
C LYS A 153 -14.35 -18.93 -17.20
N ARG A 154 -13.94 -18.28 -16.10
CA ARG A 154 -14.10 -18.83 -14.74
C ARG A 154 -14.98 -18.01 -13.80
N THR A 155 -15.32 -16.76 -14.10
CA THR A 155 -16.09 -15.89 -13.21
C THR A 155 -17.61 -16.05 -13.32
N ARG A 156 -18.10 -17.14 -13.95
CA ARG A 156 -19.54 -17.38 -14.19
C ARG A 156 -20.34 -17.84 -12.96
N ILE A 157 -19.72 -18.11 -11.81
CA ILE A 157 -20.44 -18.75 -10.67
C ILE A 157 -20.64 -17.84 -9.45
N LEU A 158 -19.76 -16.87 -9.16
CA LEU A 158 -19.84 -16.12 -7.90
C LEU A 158 -20.62 -14.79 -7.94
N LEU A 159 -20.71 -14.11 -9.08
CA LEU A 159 -21.41 -12.81 -9.18
C LEU A 159 -22.91 -12.92 -9.53
N ARG A 160 -23.45 -14.15 -9.67
CA ARG A 160 -24.88 -14.40 -9.94
C ARG A 160 -25.71 -14.71 -8.70
N ARG A 161 -25.12 -14.73 -7.50
CA ARG A 161 -25.86 -14.94 -6.25
C ARG A 161 -25.74 -13.73 -5.33
N GLY A 162 -26.36 -12.63 -5.76
CA GLY A 162 -27.04 -11.78 -4.80
C GLY A 162 -28.27 -12.54 -4.27
N ARG A 163 -28.18 -13.06 -3.05
CA ARG A 163 -29.31 -13.24 -2.13
C ARG A 163 -28.80 -13.17 -0.69
N PRO A 164 -29.58 -12.55 0.22
CA PRO A 164 -29.22 -12.36 1.62
C PRO A 164 -29.38 -13.67 2.40
N VAL A 165 -28.57 -13.82 3.43
CA VAL A 165 -28.89 -14.58 4.65
C VAL A 165 -28.69 -13.65 5.83
#